data_AF-A0A429X2D7-F1
#
_entry.id   AF-A0A429X2D7-F1
#
_cell.length_a   1.000
_cell.length_b   1.000
_cell.length_c   1.000
_cell.angle_alpha   90.00
_cell.angle_beta   90.00
_cell.angle_gamma   90.00
#
_symmetry.space_group_name_H-M   'P 1'
#
loop_
_entity.id
_entity.type
_entity.pdbx_description
1 polymer ?
#
loop_
_entity_poly.entity_id
_entity_poly.type
_entity_poly.pdbx_seq_one_letter_code
_entity_poly.pdbx_strand_id
1 'polypeptide(L)'
;MSKLTHRRTKKVSKFEKIKDVALKMNENEKRKSDAKKKEKQKKPKGYRARKAGVVTFWVMLVLMFLIVVVNSGGGKKQTEAMVLNEPTTSKAVSTEAVEFSKDFLSKYFTWNLDTLDQNERNATLSYFVSKDIVDQIGRITGKTWHSSLKRDAVLLKEAQDLGDNKSILTYQVNITYDKTLAAIEKEKSALGENGEDTYSVENLSPDSMDVVVNEQGIVKRITKKKFVTIHLYYDADQNRFVIYQIPSFTYFEDTPNTSGPEMETDNLRTVVGNETNAVKDFLNTFFEAYANDSSEKLSYLFDDERRQSGLNKTMEFVTVKNVTVYEGRNEKEKVVSATVIFAEPDTGIEYSSNYQIVVAEKQDRFVVMHLNSKKYIDDMLNDAEQDADKTDVDSSEDNKKGDEVEKELEEQSTEE
;
A
#
# COMPACT_ATOMS: atom_id res chain seq x y z
N MET A 1 8.84 -59.83 -89.14
CA MET A 1 9.23 -58.41 -89.05
C MET A 1 7.99 -57.56 -88.86
N SER A 2 8.01 -56.69 -87.85
CA SER A 2 6.96 -55.71 -87.54
C SER A 2 6.85 -54.66 -88.65
N LYS A 3 5.62 -54.26 -88.98
CA LYS A 3 5.18 -52.85 -89.00
C LYS A 3 3.69 -52.73 -89.33
N LEU A 4 2.92 -52.35 -88.31
CA LEU A 4 1.64 -51.67 -88.44
C LEU A 4 1.90 -50.18 -88.72
N THR A 5 1.25 -49.65 -89.75
CA THR A 5 1.03 -48.20 -89.92
C THR A 5 -0.44 -47.87 -89.73
N HIS A 6 -0.62 -46.76 -89.02
CA HIS A 6 -1.85 -46.24 -88.44
C HIS A 6 -2.39 -45.07 -89.29
N ARG A 7 -3.70 -44.81 -89.17
CA ARG A 7 -4.50 -43.89 -89.98
C ARG A 7 -4.63 -42.49 -89.32
N ARG A 8 -4.71 -41.44 -90.15
CA ARG A 8 -4.80 -39.99 -89.82
C ARG A 8 -6.20 -39.53 -89.36
N THR A 9 -6.27 -38.50 -88.50
CA THR A 9 -7.41 -37.58 -88.31
C THR A 9 -6.93 -36.11 -88.19
N LYS A 10 -7.70 -35.16 -88.74
CA LYS A 10 -7.35 -33.73 -88.93
C LYS A 10 -7.76 -32.85 -87.72
N LYS A 11 -6.93 -31.84 -87.45
CA LYS A 11 -6.95 -30.86 -86.34
C LYS A 11 -7.89 -29.67 -86.61
N VAL A 12 -8.70 -29.31 -85.60
CA VAL A 12 -9.40 -28.00 -85.52
C VAL A 12 -8.50 -27.00 -84.78
N SER A 13 -8.42 -25.78 -85.30
CA SER A 13 -7.44 -24.74 -84.93
C SER A 13 -7.70 -24.16 -83.53
N LYS A 14 -6.63 -24.00 -82.74
CA LYS A 14 -6.66 -23.51 -81.36
C LYS A 14 -7.03 -22.01 -81.23
N PHE A 15 -7.02 -21.25 -82.33
CA PHE A 15 -7.24 -19.80 -82.30
C PHE A 15 -8.72 -19.37 -82.17
N GLU A 16 -9.66 -20.11 -82.76
CA GLU A 16 -11.10 -19.78 -82.67
C GLU A 16 -11.64 -19.98 -81.25
N LYS A 17 -11.16 -21.01 -80.53
CA LYS A 17 -11.53 -21.24 -79.13
C LYS A 17 -11.03 -20.17 -78.17
N ILE A 18 -9.92 -19.50 -78.48
CA ILE A 18 -9.34 -18.46 -77.63
C ILE A 18 -10.07 -17.12 -77.80
N LYS A 19 -10.51 -16.80 -79.03
CA LYS A 19 -11.24 -15.57 -79.34
C LYS A 19 -12.63 -15.55 -78.66
N ASP A 20 -13.32 -16.69 -78.62
CA ASP A 20 -14.62 -16.82 -77.95
C ASP A 20 -14.54 -16.75 -76.42
N VAL A 21 -13.42 -17.16 -75.83
CA VAL A 21 -13.18 -17.05 -74.38
C VAL A 21 -12.86 -15.61 -73.98
N ALA A 22 -12.08 -14.89 -74.79
CA ALA A 22 -11.75 -13.48 -74.54
C ALA A 22 -12.97 -12.55 -74.65
N LEU A 23 -13.85 -12.78 -75.64
CA LEU A 23 -15.10 -12.02 -75.77
C LEU A 23 -16.07 -12.28 -74.60
N LYS A 24 -16.17 -13.54 -74.12
CA LYS A 24 -16.99 -13.90 -72.94
C LYS A 24 -16.43 -13.36 -71.61
N MET A 25 -15.12 -13.13 -71.49
CA MET A 25 -14.55 -12.51 -70.28
C MET A 25 -14.82 -11.00 -70.21
N ASN A 26 -14.76 -10.29 -71.33
CA ASN A 26 -15.01 -8.85 -71.39
C ASN A 26 -16.49 -8.47 -71.11
N GLU A 27 -17.46 -9.27 -71.59
CA GLU A 27 -18.88 -9.05 -71.27
C GLU A 27 -19.21 -9.37 -69.80
N ASN A 28 -18.52 -10.34 -69.19
CA ASN A 28 -18.72 -10.69 -67.78
C ASN A 28 -18.09 -9.65 -66.82
N GLU A 29 -17.01 -8.98 -67.20
CA GLU A 29 -16.48 -7.82 -66.45
C GLU A 29 -17.41 -6.61 -66.53
N LYS A 30 -17.99 -6.33 -67.71
CA LYS A 30 -18.95 -5.23 -67.89
C LYS A 30 -20.24 -5.45 -67.11
N ARG A 31 -20.76 -6.70 -67.08
CA ARG A 31 -21.91 -7.09 -66.24
C ARG A 31 -21.60 -7.03 -64.73
N LYS A 32 -20.36 -7.34 -64.31
CA LYS A 32 -19.92 -7.18 -62.91
C LYS A 32 -19.71 -5.72 -62.52
N SER A 33 -19.29 -4.84 -63.43
CA SER A 33 -19.17 -3.40 -63.14
C SER A 33 -20.53 -2.69 -63.09
N ASP A 34 -21.48 -3.11 -63.94
CA ASP A 34 -22.83 -2.52 -63.98
C ASP A 34 -23.72 -3.04 -62.83
N ALA A 35 -23.52 -4.29 -62.39
CA ALA A 35 -24.12 -4.82 -61.16
C ALA A 35 -23.58 -4.10 -59.90
N LYS A 36 -22.27 -3.80 -59.83
CA LYS A 36 -21.67 -3.02 -58.73
C LYS A 36 -22.10 -1.54 -58.70
N LYS A 37 -22.55 -0.96 -59.82
CA LYS A 37 -23.09 0.41 -59.85
C LYS A 37 -24.55 0.49 -59.38
N LYS A 38 -25.33 -0.60 -59.50
CA LYS A 38 -26.75 -0.65 -59.09
C LYS A 38 -26.96 -1.13 -57.64
N GLU A 39 -25.94 -1.70 -57.00
CA GLU A 39 -26.01 -2.12 -55.59
C GLU A 39 -25.18 -1.21 -54.68
N LYS A 40 -25.46 0.10 -54.71
CA LYS A 40 -24.99 1.01 -53.64
C LYS A 40 -25.99 0.95 -52.49
N GLN A 41 -25.86 -0.07 -51.63
CA GLN A 41 -26.47 0.01 -50.30
C GLN A 41 -25.89 1.23 -49.57
N LYS A 42 -26.78 2.12 -49.12
CA LYS A 42 -26.44 3.31 -48.32
C LYS A 42 -25.75 2.84 -47.04
N LYS A 43 -24.42 2.95 -46.99
CA LYS A 43 -23.68 2.73 -45.74
C LYS A 43 -24.16 3.73 -44.68
N PRO A 44 -24.43 3.30 -43.44
CA PRO A 44 -24.92 4.19 -42.40
C PRO A 44 -23.95 5.36 -42.16
N LYS A 45 -24.50 6.56 -41.94
CA LYS A 45 -23.71 7.76 -41.60
C LYS A 45 -22.89 7.45 -40.35
N GLY A 46 -21.56 7.56 -40.46
CA GLY A 46 -20.61 7.22 -39.39
C GLY A 46 -19.55 6.17 -39.77
N TYR A 47 -19.76 5.38 -40.84
CA TYR A 47 -18.77 4.37 -41.27
C TYR A 47 -17.40 4.97 -41.64
N ARG A 48 -17.38 6.18 -42.20
CA ARG A 48 -16.14 6.91 -42.51
C ARG A 48 -15.43 7.44 -41.25
N ALA A 49 -16.19 7.90 -40.25
CA ALA A 49 -15.64 8.37 -38.97
C ALA A 49 -15.01 7.21 -38.17
N ARG A 50 -15.64 6.03 -38.17
CA ARG A 50 -15.06 4.82 -37.55
C ARG A 50 -13.75 4.40 -38.22
N LYS A 51 -13.64 4.49 -39.56
CA LYS A 51 -12.38 4.21 -40.25
C LYS A 51 -11.32 5.29 -40.00
N ALA A 52 -11.70 6.56 -39.88
CA ALA A 52 -10.78 7.62 -39.48
C ALA A 52 -10.23 7.36 -38.07
N GLY A 53 -11.10 7.06 -37.09
CA GLY A 53 -10.68 6.73 -35.73
C GLY A 53 -9.77 5.50 -35.65
N VAL A 54 -10.05 4.45 -36.43
CA VAL A 54 -9.17 3.27 -36.50
C VAL A 54 -7.81 3.62 -37.10
N VAL A 55 -7.74 4.45 -38.15
CA VAL A 55 -6.47 4.90 -38.72
C VAL A 55 -5.71 5.80 -37.75
N THR A 56 -6.38 6.75 -37.10
CA THR A 56 -5.76 7.62 -36.09
C THR A 56 -5.25 6.81 -34.90
N PHE A 57 -5.99 5.80 -34.45
CA PHE A 57 -5.57 4.89 -33.39
C PHE A 57 -4.31 4.10 -33.77
N TRP A 58 -4.26 3.51 -34.97
CA TRP A 58 -3.07 2.79 -35.43
C TRP A 58 -1.86 3.71 -35.64
N VAL A 59 -2.07 4.95 -36.11
CA VAL A 59 -0.99 5.93 -36.24
C VAL A 59 -0.45 6.36 -34.87
N MET A 60 -1.31 6.63 -33.88
CA MET A 60 -0.88 6.93 -32.51
C MET A 60 -0.14 5.75 -31.88
N LEU A 61 -0.64 4.52 -32.08
CA LEU A 61 -0.03 3.32 -31.51
C LEU A 61 1.39 3.10 -32.05
N VAL A 62 1.59 3.28 -33.35
CA VAL A 62 2.92 3.20 -33.99
C VAL A 62 3.83 4.34 -33.51
N LEU A 63 3.30 5.54 -33.31
CA LEU A 63 4.07 6.69 -32.82
C LEU A 63 4.52 6.48 -31.36
N MET A 64 3.65 5.93 -30.50
CA MET A 64 3.99 5.57 -29.13
C MET A 64 5.04 4.44 -29.10
N PHE A 65 4.95 3.48 -30.01
CA PHE A 65 5.95 2.42 -30.16
C PHE A 65 7.30 2.96 -30.64
N LEU A 66 7.32 3.95 -31.53
CA LEU A 66 8.54 4.63 -31.97
C LEU A 66 9.21 5.41 -30.84
N ILE A 67 8.46 6.07 -29.95
CA ILE A 67 9.01 6.75 -28.77
C ILE A 67 9.70 5.74 -27.84
N VAL A 68 9.09 4.57 -27.62
CA VAL A 68 9.67 3.50 -26.80
C VAL A 68 10.95 2.94 -27.45
N VAL A 69 10.98 2.76 -28.77
CA VAL A 69 12.18 2.26 -29.47
C VAL A 69 13.29 3.30 -29.54
N VAL A 70 12.97 4.59 -29.71
CA VAL A 70 13.98 5.67 -29.67
C VAL A 70 14.55 5.85 -28.26
N ASN A 71 13.76 5.66 -27.21
CA ASN A 71 14.25 5.65 -25.83
C ASN A 71 14.97 4.33 -25.43
N SER A 72 14.69 3.21 -26.10
CA SER A 72 15.30 1.90 -25.81
C SER A 72 16.53 1.58 -26.68
N GLY A 73 16.76 2.39 -27.74
CA GLY A 73 17.75 2.13 -28.79
C GLY A 73 18.89 3.15 -28.88
N GLY A 74 19.68 3.33 -27.82
CA GLY A 74 21.10 3.65 -27.95
C GLY A 74 21.49 5.12 -28.16
N GLY A 75 21.58 5.88 -27.08
CA GLY A 75 22.48 7.03 -26.97
C GLY A 75 23.70 6.67 -26.11
N LYS A 76 24.77 6.12 -26.70
CA LYS A 76 26.09 6.13 -26.06
C LYS A 76 26.57 7.58 -26.03
N LYS A 77 26.43 8.24 -24.88
CA LYS A 77 27.25 9.39 -24.52
C LYS A 77 27.97 9.05 -23.23
N GLN A 78 29.29 8.94 -23.32
CA GLN A 78 30.16 9.16 -22.18
C GLN A 78 29.86 10.56 -21.66
N THR A 79 29.30 10.62 -20.48
CA THR A 79 29.29 11.79 -19.64
C THR A 79 29.50 11.19 -18.26
N GLU A 80 30.55 11.61 -17.57
CA GLU A 80 30.70 11.38 -16.13
C GLU A 80 29.48 12.00 -15.47
N ALA A 81 28.41 11.23 -15.38
CA ALA A 81 27.29 11.51 -14.51
C ALA A 81 27.72 11.03 -13.14
N MET A 82 27.92 11.99 -12.25
CA MET A 82 27.85 11.79 -10.81
C MET A 82 26.74 10.78 -10.54
N VAL A 83 27.10 9.62 -10.00
CA VAL A 83 26.17 8.57 -9.60
C VAL A 83 25.23 9.20 -8.57
N LEU A 84 24.08 9.65 -9.04
CA LEU A 84 22.93 9.84 -8.19
C LEU A 84 22.55 8.41 -7.79
N ASN A 85 22.97 8.02 -6.59
CA ASN A 85 22.49 6.81 -5.95
C ASN A 85 20.97 6.95 -5.83
N GLU A 86 20.20 6.42 -6.79
CA GLU A 86 18.89 5.89 -6.43
C GLU A 86 19.16 4.91 -5.29
N PRO A 87 18.42 4.96 -4.17
CA PRO A 87 18.60 3.98 -3.11
C PRO A 87 18.29 2.61 -3.72
N THR A 88 19.33 1.88 -4.12
CA THR A 88 19.25 0.47 -4.47
C THR A 88 18.92 -0.24 -3.18
N THR A 89 17.64 -0.22 -2.79
CA THR A 89 17.17 -0.89 -1.60
C THR A 89 17.54 -2.36 -1.74
N SER A 90 18.43 -2.83 -0.87
CA SER A 90 18.94 -4.18 -0.91
C SER A 90 17.77 -5.15 -0.83
N LYS A 91 17.70 -6.08 -1.79
CA LYS A 91 16.61 -7.06 -1.84
C LYS A 91 16.58 -7.92 -0.58
N ALA A 92 17.68 -8.01 0.17
CA ALA A 92 17.77 -8.71 1.45
C ALA A 92 16.99 -8.06 2.61
N VAL A 93 16.56 -6.79 2.50
CA VAL A 93 15.70 -6.12 3.49
C VAL A 93 14.29 -5.82 2.95
N SER A 94 13.95 -6.39 1.79
CA SER A 94 12.64 -6.20 1.16
C SER A 94 11.46 -6.78 1.95
N THR A 95 10.27 -6.23 1.74
CA THR A 95 9.08 -7.01 1.34
C THR A 95 9.15 -8.52 1.55
N GLU A 96 9.65 -9.14 0.50
CA GLU A 96 9.73 -10.57 0.28
C GLU A 96 10.73 -11.23 1.24
N ALA A 97 11.86 -10.57 1.54
CA ALA A 97 12.83 -11.05 2.53
C ALA A 97 12.22 -11.20 3.92
N VAL A 98 11.40 -10.21 4.32
CA VAL A 98 10.72 -10.21 5.61
C VAL A 98 9.73 -11.38 5.68
N GLU A 99 8.92 -11.55 4.65
CA GLU A 99 7.89 -12.60 4.62
C GLU A 99 8.50 -14.01 4.51
N PHE A 100 9.56 -14.18 3.72
CA PHE A 100 10.33 -15.43 3.66
C PHE A 100 10.87 -15.83 5.03
N SER A 101 11.40 -14.85 5.78
CA SER A 101 11.96 -15.10 7.11
C SER A 101 10.88 -15.42 8.15
N LYS A 102 9.67 -14.82 8.04
CA LYS A 102 8.53 -15.20 8.88
C LYS A 102 8.07 -16.63 8.61
N ASP A 103 8.02 -17.04 7.35
CA ASP A 103 7.66 -18.41 6.97
C ASP A 103 8.66 -19.42 7.52
N PHE A 104 9.96 -19.11 7.41
CA PHE A 104 11.01 -19.91 8.04
C PHE A 104 10.81 -20.00 9.55
N LEU A 105 10.66 -18.87 10.26
CA LEU A 105 10.53 -18.84 11.72
C LEU A 105 9.31 -19.63 12.20
N SER A 106 8.17 -19.49 11.51
CA SER A 106 6.96 -20.25 11.80
C SER A 106 7.20 -21.75 11.71
N LYS A 107 7.91 -22.23 10.68
CA LYS A 107 8.26 -23.65 10.52
C LYS A 107 9.35 -24.10 11.50
N TYR A 108 10.35 -23.25 11.74
CA TYR A 108 11.46 -23.53 12.65
C TYR A 108 10.97 -23.73 14.09
N PHE A 109 10.08 -22.86 14.58
CA PHE A 109 9.52 -22.94 15.93
C PHE A 109 8.27 -23.82 16.06
N THR A 110 7.81 -24.47 15.00
CA THR A 110 6.65 -25.37 15.07
C THR A 110 7.06 -26.82 14.99
N TRP A 111 6.66 -27.61 15.99
CA TRP A 111 6.78 -29.07 15.98
C TRP A 111 5.70 -29.69 16.85
N ASN A 112 5.18 -30.84 16.42
CA ASN A 112 4.31 -31.69 17.22
C ASN A 112 5.02 -33.03 17.42
N LEU A 113 5.34 -33.36 18.68
CA LEU A 113 6.09 -34.58 19.02
C LEU A 113 5.36 -35.88 18.67
N ASP A 114 4.03 -35.88 18.61
CA ASP A 114 3.25 -37.10 18.31
C ASP A 114 3.30 -37.44 16.81
N THR A 115 3.49 -36.43 15.96
CA THR A 115 3.49 -36.56 14.50
C THR A 115 4.83 -36.13 13.90
N LEU A 116 5.90 -35.99 14.70
CA LEU A 116 7.18 -35.48 14.24
C LEU A 116 7.88 -36.51 13.35
N ASP A 117 7.91 -36.26 12.05
CA ASP A 117 8.85 -36.90 11.13
C ASP A 117 10.08 -36.01 10.93
N GLN A 118 11.25 -36.53 11.32
CA GLN A 118 12.51 -35.80 11.24
C GLN A 118 12.96 -35.53 9.80
N ASN A 119 12.67 -36.45 8.86
CA ASN A 119 13.02 -36.30 7.45
C ASN A 119 12.11 -35.26 6.79
N GLU A 120 10.81 -35.29 7.10
CA GLU A 120 9.86 -34.29 6.59
C GLU A 120 10.21 -32.88 7.09
N ARG A 121 10.57 -32.76 8.38
CA ARG A 121 11.05 -31.50 8.95
C ARG A 121 12.32 -31.02 8.26
N ASN A 122 13.32 -31.89 8.08
CA ASN A 122 14.55 -31.53 7.39
C ASN A 122 14.27 -31.09 5.94
N ALA A 123 13.42 -31.81 5.20
CA ALA A 123 13.03 -31.43 3.86
C ALA A 123 12.33 -30.07 3.84
N THR A 124 11.45 -29.82 4.81
CA THR A 124 10.73 -28.55 4.95
C THR A 124 11.68 -27.38 5.24
N LEU A 125 12.66 -27.54 6.12
CA LEU A 125 13.63 -26.48 6.47
C LEU A 125 14.66 -26.27 5.36
N SER A 126 14.94 -27.29 4.54
CA SER A 126 15.87 -27.22 3.39
C SER A 126 15.47 -26.21 2.32
N TYR A 127 14.22 -25.76 2.29
CA TYR A 127 13.78 -24.67 1.41
C TYR A 127 14.26 -23.29 1.85
N PHE A 128 14.75 -23.16 3.09
CA PHE A 128 15.09 -21.88 3.69
C PHE A 128 16.58 -21.71 3.96
N VAL A 129 17.23 -22.78 4.42
CA VAL A 129 18.63 -22.76 4.85
C VAL A 129 19.47 -23.70 3.99
N SER A 130 20.80 -23.52 4.02
CA SER A 130 21.73 -24.45 3.39
C SER A 130 21.76 -25.81 4.10
N LYS A 131 22.22 -26.85 3.40
CA LYS A 131 22.20 -28.24 3.89
C LYS A 131 22.93 -28.42 5.23
N ASP A 132 24.08 -27.76 5.38
CA ASP A 132 24.89 -27.77 6.61
C ASP A 132 24.17 -27.15 7.81
N ILE A 133 23.26 -26.21 7.58
CA ILE A 133 22.43 -25.61 8.64
C ILE A 133 21.26 -26.53 8.98
N VAL A 134 20.59 -27.13 7.99
CA VAL A 134 19.47 -28.08 8.23
C VAL A 134 19.88 -29.19 9.19
N ASP A 135 21.07 -29.77 8.98
CA ASP A 135 21.57 -30.87 9.80
C ASP A 135 21.75 -30.48 11.29
N GLN A 136 21.97 -29.18 11.57
CA GLN A 136 22.11 -28.64 12.92
C GLN A 136 20.76 -28.26 13.55
N ILE A 137 19.85 -27.67 12.77
CA ILE A 137 18.60 -27.08 13.29
C ILE A 137 17.38 -28.01 13.19
N GLY A 138 17.48 -29.08 12.40
CA GLY A 138 16.37 -29.98 12.13
C GLY A 138 15.94 -30.76 13.37
N ARG A 139 16.89 -31.15 14.22
CA ARG A 139 16.66 -32.11 15.32
C ARG A 139 15.99 -31.47 16.52
N ILE A 140 14.83 -32.01 16.92
CA ILE A 140 14.16 -31.66 18.19
C ILE A 140 14.57 -32.66 19.27
N THR A 141 15.13 -32.17 20.38
CA THR A 141 15.60 -33.00 21.50
C THR A 141 14.60 -33.07 22.66
N GLY A 142 13.70 -32.09 22.76
CA GLY A 142 12.62 -32.07 23.76
C GLY A 142 11.64 -33.22 23.57
N LYS A 143 11.19 -33.81 24.67
CA LYS A 143 10.32 -35.01 24.67
C LYS A 143 8.89 -34.78 25.12
N THR A 144 8.59 -33.59 25.65
CA THR A 144 7.35 -33.36 26.40
C THR A 144 6.53 -32.16 25.94
N TRP A 145 7.12 -31.25 25.16
CA TRP A 145 6.46 -30.02 24.73
C TRP A 145 6.33 -29.96 23.22
N HIS A 146 5.10 -29.78 22.77
CA HIS A 146 4.79 -29.36 21.42
C HIS A 146 4.99 -27.84 21.34
N SER A 147 5.37 -27.34 20.17
CA SER A 147 5.58 -25.91 19.95
C SER A 147 4.84 -25.48 18.70
N SER A 148 4.27 -24.28 18.76
CA SER A 148 3.62 -23.64 17.62
C SER A 148 3.96 -22.16 17.58
N LEU A 149 4.20 -21.67 16.38
CA LEU A 149 4.38 -20.25 16.09
C LEU A 149 3.61 -19.91 14.82
N LYS A 150 2.52 -19.17 14.97
CA LYS A 150 1.79 -18.63 13.82
C LYS A 150 2.60 -17.52 13.17
N ARG A 151 2.47 -17.41 11.85
CA ARG A 151 3.19 -16.42 11.03
C ARG A 151 2.86 -14.97 11.39
N ASP A 152 1.60 -14.69 11.71
CA ASP A 152 1.11 -13.37 12.16
C ASP A 152 1.66 -12.96 13.54
N ALA A 153 2.08 -13.94 14.35
CA ALA A 153 2.74 -13.72 15.63
C ALA A 153 4.26 -13.44 15.52
N VAL A 154 4.78 -13.25 14.30
CA VAL A 154 6.17 -12.89 14.01
C VAL A 154 6.24 -11.45 13.55
N LEU A 155 6.80 -10.57 14.38
CA LEU A 155 6.85 -9.13 14.15
C LEU A 155 8.29 -8.69 13.90
N LEU A 156 8.54 -8.03 12.76
CA LEU A 156 9.84 -7.41 12.50
C LEU A 156 10.06 -6.25 13.47
N LYS A 157 11.23 -6.21 14.11
CA LYS A 157 11.65 -5.13 15.01
C LYS A 157 12.75 -4.29 14.39
N GLU A 158 13.66 -4.93 13.66
CA GLU A 158 14.80 -4.26 13.05
C GLU A 158 15.22 -4.98 11.77
N ALA A 159 15.65 -4.21 10.78
CA ALA A 159 16.28 -4.73 9.56
C ALA A 159 17.56 -3.95 9.30
N GLN A 160 18.69 -4.64 9.33
CA GLN A 160 20.01 -4.09 9.00
C GLN A 160 20.44 -4.62 7.64
N ASP A 161 20.71 -3.72 6.70
CA ASP A 161 21.33 -4.04 5.42
C ASP A 161 22.85 -4.09 5.59
N LEU A 162 23.46 -5.24 5.29
CA LEU A 162 24.89 -5.43 5.39
C LEU A 162 25.63 -5.17 4.06
N GLY A 163 24.89 -4.83 3.00
CA GLY A 163 25.43 -4.82 1.64
C GLY A 163 25.64 -6.24 1.11
N ASP A 164 26.13 -6.37 -0.12
CA ASP A 164 26.37 -7.66 -0.79
C ASP A 164 25.16 -8.61 -0.79
N ASN A 165 23.95 -8.05 -0.89
CA ASN A 165 22.67 -8.77 -0.77
C ASN A 165 22.54 -9.57 0.54
N LYS A 166 23.14 -9.09 1.63
CA LYS A 166 23.02 -9.68 2.98
C LYS A 166 22.29 -8.74 3.91
N SER A 167 21.59 -9.32 4.87
CA SER A 167 20.91 -8.58 5.92
C SER A 167 20.85 -9.34 7.23
N ILE A 168 20.59 -8.58 8.29
CA ILE A 168 20.25 -9.09 9.61
C ILE A 168 18.84 -8.59 9.94
N LEU A 169 17.92 -9.52 10.14
CA LEU A 169 16.53 -9.22 10.48
C LEU A 169 16.24 -9.69 11.91
N THR A 170 15.84 -8.77 12.78
CA THR A 170 15.48 -9.08 14.17
C THR A 170 13.96 -9.11 14.31
N TYR A 171 13.44 -10.24 14.81
CA TYR A 171 12.02 -10.48 14.99
C TYR A 171 11.66 -10.65 16.46
N GLN A 172 10.50 -10.14 16.86
CA GLN A 172 9.79 -10.61 18.04
C GLN A 172 8.91 -11.79 17.65
N VAL A 173 8.99 -12.89 18.41
CA VAL A 173 8.16 -14.09 18.23
C VAL A 173 7.44 -14.42 19.53
N ASN A 174 6.15 -14.76 19.43
CA ASN A 174 5.36 -15.27 20.55
C ASN A 174 5.11 -16.78 20.35
N ILE A 175 5.97 -17.60 20.94
CA ILE A 175 5.94 -19.06 20.77
C ILE A 175 4.98 -19.65 21.81
N THR A 176 4.05 -20.48 21.35
CA THR A 176 3.13 -21.22 22.22
C THR A 176 3.65 -22.64 22.39
N TYR A 177 3.83 -23.06 23.65
CA TYR A 177 4.18 -24.43 24.00
C TYR A 177 3.02 -25.12 24.70
N ASP A 178 2.69 -26.31 24.21
CA ASP A 178 1.63 -27.14 24.77
C ASP A 178 2.23 -28.43 25.33
N LYS A 179 1.81 -28.81 26.54
CA LYS A 179 2.08 -30.13 27.14
C LYS A 179 0.79 -30.93 27.10
N THR A 180 0.87 -32.16 26.58
CA THR A 180 -0.27 -33.08 26.53
C THR A 180 -0.25 -34.06 27.69
N LEU A 181 -1.41 -34.67 27.97
CA LEU A 181 -1.53 -35.73 28.99
C LEU A 181 -0.62 -36.93 28.65
N ALA A 182 -0.59 -37.35 27.38
CA ALA A 182 0.27 -38.44 26.91
C ALA A 182 1.77 -38.18 27.17
N ALA A 183 2.22 -36.93 27.01
CA ALA A 183 3.60 -36.55 27.33
C ALA A 183 3.92 -36.68 28.83
N ILE A 184 2.96 -36.39 29.72
CA ILE A 184 3.11 -36.59 31.16
C ILE A 184 3.15 -38.07 31.52
N GLU A 185 2.28 -38.89 30.93
CA GLU A 185 2.27 -40.33 31.18
C GLU A 185 3.58 -40.99 30.76
N LYS A 186 4.12 -40.61 29.60
CA LYS A 186 5.42 -41.09 29.11
C LYS A 186 6.58 -40.69 30.04
N GLU A 187 6.52 -39.51 30.64
CA GLU A 187 7.50 -39.03 31.62
C GLU A 187 7.42 -39.85 32.94
N LYS A 188 6.21 -40.16 33.41
CA LYS A 188 5.99 -41.03 34.58
C LYS A 188 6.50 -42.45 34.35
N SER A 189 6.20 -43.06 33.20
CA SER A 189 6.67 -44.41 32.88
C SER A 189 8.21 -44.50 32.73
N ALA A 190 8.88 -43.39 32.39
CA ALA A 190 10.34 -43.35 32.27
C ALA A 190 11.07 -43.26 33.63
N LEU A 191 10.37 -42.92 34.72
CA LEU A 191 10.96 -42.74 36.06
C LEU A 191 10.93 -44.00 36.94
N GLY A 192 10.20 -45.05 36.56
CA GLY A 192 10.13 -46.33 37.29
C GLY A 192 9.32 -46.26 38.61
N GLU A 193 8.78 -47.39 39.07
CA GLU A 193 7.86 -47.51 40.24
C GLU A 193 8.42 -47.04 41.61
N ASN A 194 9.67 -46.59 41.69
CA ASN A 194 10.30 -46.11 42.94
C ASN A 194 10.65 -44.60 42.92
N GLY A 195 10.15 -43.84 41.94
CA GLY A 195 10.26 -42.38 41.94
C GLY A 195 9.24 -41.78 42.90
N GLU A 196 9.70 -41.41 44.10
CA GLU A 196 8.97 -40.69 45.15
C GLU A 196 8.02 -39.61 44.57
N ASP A 197 6.72 -39.76 44.85
CA ASP A 197 5.63 -38.88 44.44
C ASP A 197 5.93 -37.42 44.82
N THR A 198 6.55 -36.67 43.91
CA THR A 198 6.83 -35.24 44.12
C THR A 198 6.51 -34.40 42.89
N TYR A 199 5.38 -34.68 42.23
CA TYR A 199 4.63 -33.63 41.52
C TYR A 199 3.13 -33.92 41.61
N SER A 200 2.57 -33.78 42.81
CA SER A 200 1.13 -33.48 42.95
C SER A 200 0.82 -32.26 42.09
N VAL A 201 -0.28 -32.31 41.36
CA VAL A 201 -0.79 -31.29 40.42
C VAL A 201 -1.23 -30.00 41.16
N GLU A 202 -0.74 -29.76 42.37
CA GLU A 202 -1.32 -28.85 43.37
C GLU A 202 -0.46 -27.64 43.76
N ASN A 203 0.60 -27.33 43.00
CA ASN A 203 1.21 -25.99 43.02
C ASN A 203 1.03 -25.29 41.67
N LEU A 204 -0.20 -25.31 41.17
CA LEU A 204 -0.69 -24.32 40.23
C LEU A 204 -0.92 -23.03 41.02
N SER A 205 0.06 -22.12 41.01
CA SER A 205 -0.15 -20.77 41.53
C SER A 205 -1.40 -20.16 40.87
N PRO A 206 -2.33 -19.56 41.63
CA PRO A 206 -3.58 -19.00 41.09
C PRO A 206 -3.39 -17.89 40.03
N ASP A 207 -2.17 -17.36 39.87
CA ASP A 207 -1.87 -16.26 38.95
C ASP A 207 -1.51 -16.68 37.51
N SER A 208 -1.59 -17.98 37.16
CA SER A 208 -1.52 -18.41 35.75
C SER A 208 -2.78 -19.18 35.37
N MET A 209 -3.84 -18.45 35.01
CA MET A 209 -4.95 -18.99 34.22
C MET A 209 -4.39 -19.53 32.90
N ASP A 210 -4.12 -20.84 32.79
CA ASP A 210 -3.85 -21.54 31.52
C ASP A 210 -3.89 -23.08 31.67
N VAL A 211 -4.77 -23.59 32.55
CA VAL A 211 -5.13 -25.02 32.54
C VAL A 211 -6.35 -25.20 31.67
N VAL A 212 -6.14 -25.35 30.36
CA VAL A 212 -7.18 -25.74 29.42
C VAL A 212 -7.02 -27.23 29.14
N VAL A 213 -7.71 -28.07 29.91
CA VAL A 213 -7.98 -29.44 29.46
C VAL A 213 -9.09 -29.36 28.42
N ASN A 214 -8.71 -29.29 27.16
CA ASN A 214 -9.65 -29.34 26.04
C ASN A 214 -9.70 -30.75 25.44
N GLU A 215 -10.62 -30.95 24.49
CA GLU A 215 -10.81 -32.21 23.75
C GLU A 215 -9.53 -32.75 23.08
N GLN A 216 -8.49 -31.91 22.94
CA GLN A 216 -7.20 -32.29 22.35
C GLN A 216 -6.19 -32.82 23.39
N GLY A 217 -6.58 -32.97 24.66
CA GLY A 217 -5.74 -33.56 25.70
C GLY A 217 -4.56 -32.67 26.15
N ILE A 218 -4.61 -31.37 25.88
CA ILE A 218 -3.65 -30.38 26.38
C ILE A 218 -3.89 -30.22 27.88
N VAL A 219 -2.84 -30.21 28.69
CA VAL A 219 -2.96 -30.06 30.16
C VAL A 219 -2.25 -28.81 30.67
N LYS A 220 -1.37 -28.22 29.85
CA LYS A 220 -0.68 -26.97 30.15
C LYS A 220 -0.31 -26.25 28.85
N ARG A 221 -0.64 -24.97 28.77
CA ARG A 221 -0.23 -24.07 27.69
C ARG A 221 0.62 -22.95 28.27
N ILE A 222 1.71 -22.59 27.60
CA ILE A 222 2.49 -21.40 27.94
C ILE A 222 2.87 -20.63 26.68
N THR A 223 2.77 -19.30 26.73
CA THR A 223 3.25 -18.43 25.66
C THR A 223 4.52 -17.71 26.10
N LYS A 224 5.56 -17.72 25.26
CA LYS A 224 6.84 -17.05 25.55
C LYS A 224 7.21 -16.10 24.42
N LYS A 225 7.35 -14.82 24.77
CA LYS A 225 7.96 -13.80 23.92
C LYS A 225 9.48 -14.01 23.86
N LYS A 226 10.05 -13.98 22.65
CA LYS A 226 11.49 -14.01 22.39
C LYS A 226 11.84 -13.05 21.28
N PHE A 227 13.10 -12.62 21.22
CA PHE A 227 13.66 -11.93 20.07
C PHE A 227 14.67 -12.83 19.36
N VAL A 228 14.57 -12.90 18.04
CA VAL A 228 15.33 -13.83 17.22
C VAL A 228 15.90 -13.09 16.02
N THR A 229 17.19 -13.29 15.77
CA THR A 229 17.91 -12.68 14.67
C THR A 229 18.12 -13.70 13.55
N ILE A 230 17.81 -13.29 12.32
CA ILE A 230 17.94 -14.07 11.09
C ILE A 230 18.97 -13.40 10.18
N HIS A 231 19.97 -14.17 9.77
CA HIS A 231 20.97 -13.75 8.79
C HIS A 231 20.55 -14.23 7.41
N LEU A 232 20.21 -13.29 6.54
CA LEU A 232 19.60 -13.56 5.25
C LEU A 232 20.50 -13.12 4.10
N TYR A 233 20.63 -13.97 3.10
CA TYR A 233 21.31 -13.66 1.85
C TYR A 233 20.33 -13.80 0.69
N TYR A 234 20.37 -12.85 -0.25
CA TYR A 234 19.64 -12.95 -1.51
C TYR A 234 20.59 -13.35 -2.65
N ASP A 235 20.39 -14.57 -3.13
CA ASP A 235 21.07 -15.14 -4.30
C ASP A 235 20.40 -14.60 -5.56
N ALA A 236 21.06 -13.63 -6.20
CA ALA A 236 20.52 -12.94 -7.37
C ALA A 236 20.47 -13.85 -8.62
N ASP A 237 21.41 -14.79 -8.74
CA ASP A 237 21.50 -15.70 -9.88
C ASP A 237 20.35 -16.71 -9.87
N GLN A 238 19.97 -17.18 -8.68
CA GLN A 238 18.86 -18.12 -8.50
C GLN A 238 17.54 -17.44 -8.09
N ASN A 239 17.53 -16.11 -7.95
CA ASN A 239 16.39 -15.30 -7.49
C ASN A 239 15.73 -15.89 -6.23
N ARG A 240 16.52 -16.21 -5.21
CA ARG A 240 16.05 -16.85 -3.97
C ARG A 240 16.71 -16.29 -2.73
N PHE A 241 15.99 -16.38 -1.62
CA PHE A 241 16.53 -16.07 -0.30
C PHE A 241 17.11 -17.33 0.35
N VAL A 242 18.17 -17.16 1.11
CA VAL A 242 18.84 -18.23 1.86
C VAL A 242 19.22 -17.69 3.23
N ILE A 243 18.79 -18.38 4.27
CA ILE A 243 19.27 -18.14 5.63
C ILE A 243 20.61 -18.86 5.77
N TYR A 244 21.67 -18.09 5.98
CA TYR A 244 23.05 -18.59 5.94
C TYR A 244 23.69 -18.74 7.33
N GLN A 245 22.94 -18.47 8.41
CA GLN A 245 23.34 -18.80 9.77
C GLN A 245 22.15 -19.33 10.59
N ILE A 246 22.46 -20.09 11.63
CA ILE A 246 21.47 -20.53 12.61
C ILE A 246 20.84 -19.31 13.29
N PRO A 247 19.51 -19.28 13.49
CA PRO A 247 18.86 -18.22 14.23
C PRO A 247 19.43 -18.07 15.64
N SER A 248 19.74 -16.83 16.04
CA SER A 248 20.23 -16.53 17.38
C SER A 248 19.17 -15.80 18.19
N PHE A 249 19.13 -16.06 19.50
CA PHE A 249 18.29 -15.30 20.42
C PHE A 249 18.98 -14.01 20.81
N THR A 250 18.22 -12.93 20.87
CA THR A 250 18.68 -11.61 21.31
C THR A 250 17.68 -11.00 22.28
N TYR A 251 17.95 -9.77 22.71
CA TYR A 251 17.02 -8.91 23.43
C TYR A 251 16.80 -7.64 22.62
N PHE A 252 15.57 -7.12 22.64
CA PHE A 252 15.20 -5.86 22.03
C PHE A 252 14.38 -5.07 23.05
N GLU A 253 14.78 -3.83 23.32
CA GLU A 253 14.08 -2.97 24.27
C GLU A 253 12.96 -2.23 23.56
N ASP A 254 11.71 -2.57 23.90
CA ASP A 254 10.55 -1.82 23.44
C ASP A 254 10.49 -0.51 24.25
N THR A 255 11.02 0.59 23.71
CA THR A 255 10.86 1.92 24.31
C THR A 255 9.49 2.50 23.96
N PRO A 256 8.75 3.06 24.93
CA PRO A 256 7.49 3.73 24.62
C PRO A 256 7.77 4.98 23.79
N ASN A 257 6.90 5.26 22.81
CA ASN A 257 6.93 6.54 22.11
C ASN A 257 6.56 7.64 23.12
N THR A 258 7.53 8.47 23.51
CA THR A 258 7.34 9.56 24.46
C THR A 258 7.02 10.89 23.80
N SER A 259 7.19 10.98 22.47
CA SER A 259 6.84 12.14 21.66
C SER A 259 6.25 11.70 20.32
N GLY A 260 5.38 12.56 19.78
CA GLY A 260 4.83 12.44 18.42
C GLY A 260 5.46 13.46 17.48
N PRO A 261 5.19 13.34 16.17
CA PRO A 261 5.49 14.41 15.23
C PRO A 261 4.73 15.69 15.60
N GLU A 262 5.23 16.84 15.12
CA GLU A 262 4.56 18.15 15.22
C GLU A 262 3.15 18.05 14.61
N MET A 263 2.16 18.68 15.25
CA MET A 263 0.79 18.68 14.75
C MET A 263 0.66 19.70 13.61
N GLU A 264 -0.18 19.39 12.62
CA GLU A 264 -0.42 20.25 11.45
C GLU A 264 -0.96 21.65 11.84
N THR A 265 -1.50 21.79 13.05
CA THR A 265 -2.06 23.04 13.58
C THR A 265 -1.09 23.85 14.44
N ASP A 266 0.14 23.38 14.66
CA ASP A 266 1.08 24.01 15.62
C ASP A 266 1.48 25.43 15.19
N ASN A 267 1.51 25.70 13.89
CA ASN A 267 1.84 27.01 13.32
C ASN A 267 0.61 27.89 13.03
N LEU A 268 -0.60 27.47 13.44
CA LEU A 268 -1.82 28.23 13.19
C LEU A 268 -2.17 29.18 14.32
N ARG A 269 -2.68 30.35 13.96
CA ARG A 269 -3.16 31.36 14.92
C ARG A 269 -4.46 30.89 15.55
N THR A 270 -4.50 30.89 16.88
CA THR A 270 -5.67 30.45 17.66
C THR A 270 -6.71 31.58 17.77
N VAL A 271 -7.98 31.23 17.54
CA VAL A 271 -9.14 32.10 17.75
C VAL A 271 -9.73 31.83 19.13
N VAL A 272 -10.03 32.89 19.88
CA VAL A 272 -10.56 32.82 21.26
C VAL A 272 -11.84 33.66 21.38
N GLY A 273 -12.77 33.25 22.25
CA GLY A 273 -13.93 34.04 22.63
C GLY A 273 -15.25 33.47 22.12
N ASN A 274 -16.20 34.35 21.75
CA ASN A 274 -17.56 33.95 21.37
C ASN A 274 -17.61 33.05 20.12
N GLU A 275 -16.71 33.27 19.17
CA GLU A 275 -16.60 32.43 17.96
C GLU A 275 -16.29 30.97 18.31
N THR A 276 -15.43 30.73 19.32
CA THR A 276 -15.09 29.39 19.79
C THR A 276 -16.31 28.64 20.33
N ASN A 277 -17.19 29.34 21.06
CA ASN A 277 -18.41 28.74 21.61
C ASN A 277 -19.42 28.38 20.50
N ALA A 278 -19.62 29.29 19.54
CA ALA A 278 -20.53 29.04 18.41
C ALA A 278 -20.07 27.84 17.56
N VAL A 279 -18.75 27.73 17.32
CA VAL A 279 -18.16 26.57 16.64
C VAL A 279 -18.37 25.29 17.46
N LYS A 280 -18.17 25.33 18.79
CA LYS A 280 -18.36 24.16 19.66
C LYS A 280 -19.82 23.66 19.65
N ASP A 281 -20.80 24.55 19.69
CA ASP A 281 -22.23 24.19 19.66
C ASP A 281 -22.60 23.58 18.30
N PHE A 282 -22.08 24.17 17.21
CA PHE A 282 -22.19 23.59 15.89
C PHE A 282 -21.57 22.19 15.83
N LEU A 283 -20.38 21.97 16.38
CA LEU A 283 -19.72 20.66 16.36
C LEU A 283 -20.51 19.58 17.10
N ASN A 284 -21.14 19.89 18.24
CA ASN A 284 -22.01 18.92 18.92
C ASN A 284 -23.17 18.50 18.02
N THR A 285 -23.86 19.48 17.40
CA THR A 285 -24.97 19.22 16.48
C THR A 285 -24.50 18.44 15.26
N PHE A 286 -23.36 18.82 14.70
CA PHE A 286 -22.77 18.17 13.55
C PHE A 286 -22.41 16.71 13.85
N PHE A 287 -21.73 16.43 14.97
CA PHE A 287 -21.31 15.06 15.28
C PHE A 287 -22.46 14.16 15.72
N GLU A 288 -23.52 14.72 16.32
CA GLU A 288 -24.77 14.00 16.56
C GLU A 288 -25.42 13.56 15.24
N ALA A 289 -25.54 14.47 14.28
CA ALA A 289 -26.03 14.14 12.94
C ALA A 289 -25.06 13.18 12.22
N TYR A 290 -23.76 13.41 12.29
CA TYR A 290 -22.73 12.58 11.67
C TYR A 290 -22.79 11.13 12.15
N ALA A 291 -23.11 10.91 13.43
CA ALA A 291 -23.34 9.58 13.96
C ALA A 291 -24.64 8.94 13.46
N ASN A 292 -25.74 9.71 13.45
CA ASN A 292 -27.10 9.14 13.42
C ASN A 292 -27.86 9.30 12.09
N ASP A 293 -27.57 10.35 11.32
CA ASP A 293 -28.35 10.74 10.16
C ASP A 293 -27.86 10.10 8.85
N SER A 294 -28.78 10.02 7.89
CA SER A 294 -28.49 9.54 6.54
C SER A 294 -27.66 10.54 5.74
N SER A 295 -26.96 10.06 4.71
CA SER A 295 -26.15 10.89 3.82
C SER A 295 -26.92 12.08 3.22
N GLU A 296 -28.20 11.87 2.85
CA GLU A 296 -29.09 12.93 2.35
C GLU A 296 -29.35 14.06 3.37
N LYS A 297 -29.33 13.77 4.66
CA LYS A 297 -29.47 14.81 5.69
C LYS A 297 -28.13 15.48 5.97
N LEU A 298 -27.05 14.71 5.94
CA LEU A 298 -25.69 15.21 6.11
C LEU A 298 -25.28 16.16 4.99
N SER A 299 -25.85 16.04 3.79
CA SER A 299 -25.57 16.98 2.69
C SER A 299 -25.89 18.44 3.01
N TYR A 300 -26.74 18.71 4.01
CA TYR A 300 -27.01 20.07 4.48
C TYR A 300 -25.95 20.61 5.45
N LEU A 301 -25.08 19.74 5.96
CA LEU A 301 -24.01 20.07 6.89
C LEU A 301 -22.63 20.00 6.23
N PHE A 302 -22.50 19.32 5.10
CA PHE A 302 -21.27 19.23 4.31
C PHE A 302 -21.32 20.10 3.06
N ASP A 303 -20.22 20.77 2.78
CA ASP A 303 -20.02 21.47 1.50
C ASP A 303 -19.52 20.52 0.38
N ASP A 304 -18.80 19.46 0.76
CA ASP A 304 -18.25 18.47 -0.17
C ASP A 304 -19.20 17.28 -0.35
N GLU A 305 -19.83 17.19 -1.53
CA GLU A 305 -20.75 16.11 -1.90
C GLU A 305 -20.13 14.71 -1.88
N ARG A 306 -18.79 14.60 -1.94
CA ARG A 306 -18.09 13.30 -2.00
C ARG A 306 -17.78 12.73 -0.61
N ARG A 307 -17.99 13.49 0.47
CA ARG A 307 -17.62 13.11 1.84
C ARG A 307 -18.80 13.11 2.83
N GLN A 308 -20.02 12.99 2.33
CA GLN A 308 -21.27 12.98 3.11
C GLN A 308 -21.56 11.63 3.81
N SER A 309 -20.55 10.76 3.99
CA SER A 309 -20.73 9.49 4.67
C SER A 309 -20.43 9.67 6.17
N GLY A 310 -21.50 9.72 6.97
CA GLY A 310 -21.42 9.64 8.42
C GLY A 310 -21.12 8.23 8.93
N LEU A 311 -21.30 8.01 10.22
CA LEU A 311 -21.12 6.71 10.86
C LEU A 311 -22.35 5.79 10.69
N ASN A 312 -23.45 6.31 10.16
CA ASN A 312 -24.64 5.51 9.82
C ASN A 312 -25.12 4.61 10.97
N LYS A 313 -25.14 5.16 12.19
CA LYS A 313 -25.57 4.52 13.45
C LYS A 313 -24.71 3.34 13.91
N THR A 314 -23.51 3.16 13.38
CA THR A 314 -22.59 2.14 13.91
C THR A 314 -21.92 2.58 15.21
N MET A 315 -22.07 3.84 15.59
CA MET A 315 -21.57 4.44 16.83
C MET A 315 -22.58 5.48 17.32
N GLU A 316 -22.69 5.64 18.64
CA GLU A 316 -23.48 6.69 19.28
C GLU A 316 -22.60 7.90 19.62
N PHE A 317 -23.06 9.10 19.28
CA PHE A 317 -22.37 10.33 19.69
C PHE A 317 -22.60 10.60 21.17
N VAL A 318 -21.50 10.85 21.91
CA VAL A 318 -21.56 11.20 23.34
C VAL A 318 -21.30 12.69 23.54
N THR A 319 -20.15 13.20 23.11
CA THR A 319 -19.80 14.61 23.32
C THR A 319 -18.55 15.05 22.53
N VAL A 320 -18.38 16.37 22.38
CA VAL A 320 -17.13 17.00 21.91
C VAL A 320 -16.36 17.65 23.06
N LYS A 321 -15.07 17.34 23.17
CA LYS A 321 -14.09 17.85 24.15
C LYS A 321 -12.88 18.46 23.44
N ASN A 322 -12.04 19.18 24.20
CA ASN A 322 -10.75 19.72 23.75
C ASN A 322 -10.82 20.46 22.39
N VAL A 323 -11.77 21.38 22.26
CA VAL A 323 -11.96 22.15 21.03
C VAL A 323 -10.97 23.32 21.01
N THR A 324 -10.10 23.35 20.01
CA THR A 324 -9.24 24.49 19.68
C THR A 324 -9.60 24.97 18.28
N VAL A 325 -9.88 26.27 18.15
CA VAL A 325 -10.26 26.90 16.88
C VAL A 325 -9.10 27.78 16.42
N TYR A 326 -8.81 27.69 15.13
CA TYR A 326 -7.74 28.42 14.46
C TYR A 326 -8.29 29.20 13.27
N GLU A 327 -7.56 30.23 12.87
CA GLU A 327 -7.82 30.97 11.64
C GLU A 327 -7.73 30.05 10.42
N GLY A 328 -8.67 30.18 9.48
CA GLY A 328 -8.62 29.54 8.17
C GLY A 328 -8.01 30.44 7.11
N ARG A 329 -8.22 30.13 5.82
CA ARG A 329 -7.68 30.93 4.70
C ARG A 329 -8.24 32.35 4.64
N ASN A 330 -9.42 32.56 5.21
CA ASN A 330 -10.09 33.85 5.27
C ASN A 330 -10.93 33.95 6.54
N GLU A 331 -11.49 35.12 6.82
CA GLU A 331 -12.24 35.40 8.05
C GLU A 331 -13.43 34.44 8.28
N LYS A 332 -14.04 33.92 7.22
CA LYS A 332 -15.23 33.05 7.26
C LYS A 332 -14.90 31.58 7.40
N GLU A 333 -13.63 31.19 7.28
CA GLU A 333 -13.17 29.82 7.39
C GLU A 333 -12.39 29.66 8.70
N LYS A 334 -12.65 28.58 9.42
CA LYS A 334 -11.91 28.21 10.63
C LYS A 334 -11.42 26.78 10.52
N VAL A 335 -10.22 26.53 11.04
CA VAL A 335 -9.69 25.18 11.25
C VAL A 335 -9.94 24.81 12.71
N VAL A 336 -10.42 23.61 13.00
CA VAL A 336 -10.83 23.21 14.34
C VAL A 336 -10.22 21.86 14.67
N SER A 337 -9.48 21.78 15.78
CA SER A 337 -9.06 20.52 16.38
C SER A 337 -10.01 20.19 17.53
N ALA A 338 -10.56 18.97 17.55
CA ALA A 338 -11.48 18.54 18.60
C ALA A 338 -11.33 17.05 18.92
N THR A 339 -11.52 16.69 20.18
CA THR A 339 -11.68 15.29 20.61
C THR A 339 -13.16 14.96 20.67
N VAL A 340 -13.61 13.98 19.90
CA VAL A 340 -15.01 13.53 19.88
C VAL A 340 -15.10 12.16 20.55
N ILE A 341 -16.06 12.01 21.45
CA ILE A 341 -16.34 10.76 22.15
C ILE A 341 -17.54 10.09 21.49
N PHE A 342 -17.36 8.84 21.06
CA PHE A 342 -18.42 7.97 20.59
C PHE A 342 -18.52 6.73 21.46
N ALA A 343 -19.72 6.17 21.62
CA ALA A 343 -19.93 4.88 22.29
C ALA A 343 -20.33 3.81 21.27
N GLU A 344 -19.86 2.59 21.48
CA GLU A 344 -20.40 1.43 20.75
C GLU A 344 -21.81 1.10 21.30
N PRO A 345 -22.86 1.01 20.46
CA PRO A 345 -24.25 0.92 20.91
C PRO A 345 -24.57 -0.29 21.80
N ASP A 346 -24.00 -1.46 21.53
CA ASP A 346 -24.38 -2.70 22.24
C ASP A 346 -23.70 -2.84 23.61
N THR A 347 -22.49 -2.31 23.75
CA THR A 347 -21.63 -2.46 24.92
C THR A 347 -21.47 -1.20 25.75
N GLY A 348 -21.76 -0.02 25.16
CA GLY A 348 -21.53 1.28 25.79
C GLY A 348 -20.06 1.67 25.94
N ILE A 349 -19.14 0.95 25.30
CA ILE A 349 -17.70 1.26 25.38
C ILE A 349 -17.43 2.57 24.65
N GLU A 350 -16.87 3.55 25.36
CA GLU A 350 -16.49 4.85 24.81
C GLU A 350 -15.12 4.83 24.11
N TYR A 351 -15.06 5.49 22.96
CA TYR A 351 -13.86 5.70 22.15
C TYR A 351 -13.64 7.19 21.95
N SER A 352 -12.39 7.63 22.19
CA SER A 352 -11.96 8.99 21.87
C SER A 352 -11.35 9.03 20.48
N SER A 353 -11.82 9.94 19.64
CA SER A 353 -11.28 10.19 18.30
C SER A 353 -10.96 11.66 18.11
N ASN A 354 -9.75 11.97 17.66
CA ASN A 354 -9.36 13.34 17.33
C ASN A 354 -9.76 13.65 15.89
N TYR A 355 -10.35 14.83 15.68
CA TYR A 355 -10.75 15.33 14.39
C TYR A 355 -10.15 16.71 14.15
N GLN A 356 -9.70 16.92 12.91
CA GLN A 356 -9.42 18.22 12.35
C GLN A 356 -10.54 18.56 11.36
N ILE A 357 -11.28 19.63 11.62
CA ILE A 357 -12.45 20.04 10.85
C ILE A 357 -12.18 21.42 10.27
N VAL A 358 -12.46 21.60 8.99
CA VAL A 358 -12.53 22.93 8.38
C VAL A 358 -13.99 23.31 8.28
N VAL A 359 -14.36 24.39 8.95
CA VAL A 359 -15.72 24.93 8.95
C VAL A 359 -15.75 26.26 8.21
N ALA A 360 -16.80 26.49 7.44
CA ALA A 360 -17.06 27.76 6.79
C ALA A 360 -18.40 28.34 7.23
N GLU A 361 -18.43 29.66 7.45
CA GLU A 361 -19.64 30.41 7.70
C GLU A 361 -20.29 30.81 6.37
N LYS A 362 -21.51 30.30 6.12
CA LYS A 362 -22.33 30.61 4.95
C LYS A 362 -23.72 31.00 5.40
N GLN A 363 -24.20 32.19 5.04
CA GLN A 363 -25.59 32.62 5.33
C GLN A 363 -25.96 32.42 6.81
N ASP A 364 -25.11 32.90 7.73
CA ASP A 364 -25.27 32.82 9.19
C ASP A 364 -25.34 31.39 9.76
N ARG A 365 -24.80 30.40 9.05
CA ARG A 365 -24.66 29.02 9.53
C ARG A 365 -23.29 28.44 9.19
N PHE A 366 -22.82 27.54 10.04
CA PHE A 366 -21.62 26.76 9.76
C PHE A 366 -21.92 25.56 8.87
N VAL A 367 -20.97 25.27 7.97
CA VAL A 367 -20.90 24.04 7.18
C VAL A 367 -19.51 23.44 7.28
N VAL A 368 -19.41 22.11 7.25
CA VAL A 368 -18.14 21.40 7.21
C VAL A 368 -17.65 21.33 5.77
N MET A 369 -16.50 21.94 5.50
CA MET A 369 -15.82 21.82 4.21
C MET A 369 -14.97 20.55 4.15
N HIS A 370 -14.21 20.30 5.21
CA HIS A 370 -13.27 19.19 5.25
C HIS A 370 -13.22 18.54 6.63
N LEU A 371 -12.99 17.23 6.62
CA LEU A 371 -12.75 16.41 7.81
C LEU A 371 -11.42 15.67 7.60
N ASN A 372 -10.49 15.82 8.54
CA ASN A 372 -9.15 15.22 8.57
C ASN A 372 -8.38 15.39 7.25
N SER A 373 -8.35 16.62 6.73
CA SER A 373 -7.78 16.92 5.41
C SER A 373 -6.46 17.68 5.51
N LYS A 374 -5.37 16.94 5.71
CA LYS A 374 -3.99 17.47 5.72
C LYS A 374 -3.69 18.40 4.55
N LYS A 375 -4.07 17.98 3.33
CA LYS A 375 -3.86 18.75 2.11
C LYS A 375 -4.38 20.19 2.22
N TYR A 376 -5.53 20.40 2.85
CA TYR A 376 -6.11 21.74 2.95
C TYR A 376 -5.25 22.65 3.84
N ILE A 377 -4.77 22.10 4.97
CA ILE A 377 -3.93 22.81 5.94
C ILE A 377 -2.56 23.11 5.31
N ASP A 378 -1.95 22.13 4.64
CA ASP A 378 -0.68 22.32 3.92
C ASP A 378 -0.80 23.43 2.86
N ASP A 379 -1.84 23.36 2.00
CA ASP A 379 -2.09 24.36 0.97
C ASP A 379 -2.30 25.76 1.59
N MET A 380 -3.01 25.84 2.72
CA MET A 380 -3.25 27.11 3.43
C MET A 380 -1.97 27.72 4.00
N LEU A 381 -1.10 26.91 4.59
CA LEU A 381 0.19 27.36 5.12
C LEU A 381 1.12 27.84 3.99
N ASN A 382 1.17 27.10 2.88
CA ASN A 382 1.97 27.46 1.71
C ASN A 382 1.49 28.76 1.05
N ASP A 383 0.17 28.98 0.97
CA ASP A 383 -0.41 30.21 0.42
C ASP A 383 -0.03 31.42 1.31
N ALA A 384 -0.06 31.26 2.63
CA ALA A 384 0.33 32.31 3.59
C ALA A 384 1.83 32.68 3.50
N GLU A 385 2.71 31.70 3.27
CA GLU A 385 4.14 31.95 3.06
C GLU A 385 4.41 32.72 1.75
N GLN A 386 3.70 32.38 0.67
CA GLN A 386 3.85 33.08 -0.62
C GLN A 386 3.33 34.51 -0.61
N ASP A 387 2.32 34.81 0.19
CA ASP A 387 1.79 36.17 0.29
C ASP A 387 2.65 37.05 1.21
N ALA A 388 3.28 36.47 2.25
CA ALA A 388 4.27 37.17 3.06
C ALA A 388 5.51 37.59 2.23
N ASP A 389 5.99 36.71 1.35
CA ASP A 389 7.16 36.98 0.49
C ASP A 389 6.88 38.05 -0.59
N LYS A 390 5.61 38.27 -0.96
CA LYS A 390 5.21 39.35 -1.89
C LYS A 390 5.10 40.72 -1.21
N THR A 391 4.64 40.77 0.04
CA THR A 391 4.53 42.03 0.80
C THR A 391 5.89 42.65 1.16
N ASP A 392 6.93 41.82 1.29
CA ASP A 392 8.30 42.29 1.51
C ASP A 392 8.95 42.85 0.23
N VAL A 393 8.45 42.49 -0.95
CA VAL A 393 8.90 43.06 -2.24
C VAL A 393 8.21 44.40 -2.54
N ASP A 394 6.91 44.54 -2.25
CA ASP A 394 6.14 45.76 -2.57
C ASP A 394 6.44 46.93 -1.61
N SER A 395 6.84 46.64 -0.37
CA SER A 395 7.32 47.66 0.58
C SER A 395 8.70 48.25 0.20
N SER A 396 9.38 47.67 -0.80
CA SER A 396 10.66 48.17 -1.32
C SER A 396 10.53 49.09 -2.55
N GLU A 397 9.35 49.20 -3.16
CA GLU A 397 9.13 50.09 -4.32
C GLU A 397 8.51 51.45 -3.97
N ASP A 398 7.72 51.57 -2.89
CA ASP A 398 7.10 52.85 -2.52
C ASP A 398 8.03 53.80 -1.76
N ASN A 399 9.19 53.32 -1.29
CA ASN A 399 10.22 54.17 -0.67
C ASN A 399 11.19 54.82 -1.68
N LYS A 400 10.92 54.72 -2.99
CA LYS A 400 11.73 55.35 -4.06
C LYS A 400 11.12 56.60 -4.69
N LYS A 401 9.94 57.06 -4.25
CA LYS A 401 9.34 58.33 -4.73
C LYS A 401 9.38 59.48 -3.73
N GLY A 402 9.84 59.24 -2.50
CA GLY A 402 10.05 60.30 -1.50
C GLY A 402 11.41 61.00 -1.60
N ASP A 403 12.42 60.33 -2.18
CA ASP A 403 13.83 60.79 -2.15
C ASP A 403 14.26 61.62 -3.38
N GLU A 404 13.35 61.86 -4.35
CA GLU A 404 13.67 62.59 -5.59
C GLU A 404 13.24 64.07 -5.56
N VAL A 405 12.61 64.56 -4.49
CA VAL A 405 12.24 65.99 -4.36
C VAL A 405 13.20 66.77 -3.45
N GLU A 406 13.99 66.09 -2.61
CA GLU A 406 14.87 66.75 -1.64
C GLU A 406 16.32 66.93 -2.11
N LYS A 407 16.65 66.47 -3.34
CA LYS A 407 18.01 66.57 -3.91
C LYS A 407 18.25 67.66 -4.96
N GLU A 408 17.24 68.46 -5.29
CA GLU A 408 17.40 69.58 -6.27
C GLU A 408 17.45 70.97 -5.63
N LEU A 409 17.44 71.10 -4.30
CA LEU A 409 17.49 72.40 -3.60
C LEU A 409 18.79 72.69 -2.83
N GLU A 410 19.75 71.75 -2.73
CA GLU A 410 21.03 71.96 -2.03
C GLU A 410 22.25 72.19 -2.95
N GLU A 411 22.13 72.10 -4.27
CA GLU A 411 23.25 72.35 -5.21
C GLU A 411 23.34 73.80 -5.74
N GLN A 412 22.68 74.77 -5.09
CA GLN A 412 22.77 76.20 -5.47
C GLN A 412 23.29 77.16 -4.37
N SER A 413 23.84 76.69 -3.24
CA SER A 413 24.29 77.60 -2.17
C SER A 413 25.71 77.39 -1.62
N THR A 414 26.66 76.94 -2.45
CA THR A 414 28.10 77.02 -2.10
C THR A 414 28.94 77.48 -3.29
N GLU A 415 28.76 78.74 -3.70
CA GLU A 415 29.80 79.58 -4.29
C GLU A 415 29.51 81.04 -3.85
N GLU A 416 30.08 81.46 -2.72
CA GLU A 416 30.69 82.79 -2.47
C GLU A 416 31.38 82.85 -1.09
#